data_AF-A0A371PL70-F1
#
_entry.id   AF-A0A371PL70-F1
#
_cell.length_a   1.000
_cell.length_b   1.000
_cell.length_c   1.000
_cell.angle_alpha   90.00
_cell.angle_beta   90.00
_cell.angle_gamma   90.00
#
_symmetry.space_group_name_H-M   'P 1'
#
loop_
_entity.id
_entity.type
_entity.pdbx_description
1 polymer ?
#
loop_
_entity_poly.entity_id
_entity_poly.type
_entity_poly.pdbx_seq_one_letter_code
_entity_poly.pdbx_strand_id
1 'polypeptide(L)'
;MSELIRHELSKIAAVKPLYFLIVLFLPVQLYMVYWQHRWRPGSAWEGISALPYSIGTVFEGLIILIALSGVFTMEYSLHTDGLIRSTRLGRTRIVTAKVAAAMIFIVLIVLYIWIVNITSNLMIEGVEGWSEPLHSLNRYSLAPYDLAVWIYILLQLATNLLGCMGFGLLVLALSARTSSILTVFFIAGFLFAIPFLIHNFSEMSLAWLLKHAGFTEIMRVENLFNRPRQVITGNYILPLHPSAFYLYAVLLSALLAWLSYRNYELRRR
;
A
#
# COMPACT_ATOMS: atom_id res chain seq x y z
N MET A 1 0.50 -21.20 -17.38
CA MET A 1 0.27 -19.88 -16.77
C MET A 1 0.85 -19.84 -15.36
N SER A 2 0.51 -20.83 -14.51
CA SER A 2 1.09 -21.02 -13.17
C SER A 2 2.63 -21.02 -13.15
N GLU A 3 3.28 -21.78 -14.03
CA GLU A 3 4.76 -21.84 -14.12
C GLU A 3 5.40 -20.48 -14.44
N LEU A 4 4.74 -19.69 -15.30
CA LEU A 4 5.22 -18.37 -15.68
C LEU A 4 5.10 -17.38 -14.50
N ILE A 5 3.99 -17.44 -13.75
CA ILE A 5 3.79 -16.65 -12.54
C ILE A 5 4.85 -17.01 -11.49
N ARG A 6 5.13 -18.30 -11.28
CA ARG A 6 6.13 -18.77 -10.33
C ARG A 6 7.53 -18.28 -10.69
N HIS A 7 7.89 -18.31 -11.97
CA HIS A 7 9.16 -17.80 -12.45
C HIS A 7 9.28 -16.28 -12.21
N GLU A 8 8.27 -15.48 -12.55
CA GLU A 8 8.29 -14.04 -12.29
C GLU A 8 8.32 -13.71 -10.78
N LEU A 9 7.61 -14.48 -9.96
CA LEU A 9 7.67 -14.35 -8.49
C LEU A 9 9.09 -14.60 -7.96
N SER A 10 9.78 -15.62 -8.48
CA SER A 10 11.15 -15.93 -8.07
C SER A 10 12.15 -14.82 -8.44
N LYS A 11 11.93 -14.12 -9.56
CA LYS A 11 12.73 -12.93 -9.93
C LYS A 11 12.55 -11.79 -8.93
N ILE A 12 11.30 -11.50 -8.54
CA ILE A 12 11.01 -10.47 -7.52
C ILE A 12 11.66 -10.85 -6.19
N ALA A 13 11.56 -12.14 -5.80
CA ALA A 13 12.19 -12.64 -4.60
C ALA A 13 13.73 -12.62 -4.67
N ALA A 14 14.36 -12.66 -5.84
CA ALA A 14 15.82 -12.65 -5.96
C ALA A 14 16.47 -11.28 -5.67
N VAL A 15 15.68 -10.22 -5.47
CA VAL A 15 16.17 -8.87 -5.20
C VAL A 15 16.82 -8.81 -3.81
N LYS A 16 18.17 -8.86 -3.75
CA LYS A 16 18.94 -8.88 -2.48
C LYS A 16 18.54 -7.81 -1.43
N PRO A 17 18.38 -6.52 -1.76
CA PRO A 17 18.00 -5.51 -0.75
C PRO A 17 16.61 -5.74 -0.14
N LEU A 18 15.75 -6.53 -0.79
CA LEU A 18 14.42 -6.89 -0.31
C LEU A 18 14.50 -7.71 0.98
N TYR A 19 15.37 -8.73 1.03
CA TYR A 19 15.54 -9.58 2.20
C TYR A 19 15.99 -8.78 3.42
N PHE A 20 16.92 -7.84 3.21
CA PHE A 20 17.39 -6.97 4.28
C PHE A 20 16.22 -6.19 4.91
N LEU A 21 15.33 -5.60 4.11
CA LEU A 21 14.17 -4.86 4.62
C LEU A 21 13.14 -5.76 5.31
N ILE A 22 12.85 -6.94 4.77
CA ILE A 22 11.89 -7.88 5.35
C ILE A 22 12.38 -8.38 6.72
N VAL A 23 13.67 -8.70 6.83
CA VAL A 23 14.29 -9.15 8.08
C VAL A 23 14.40 -7.99 9.06
N LEU A 24 14.73 -6.78 8.59
CA LEU A 24 14.83 -5.58 9.42
C LEU A 24 13.48 -5.17 10.04
N PHE A 25 12.37 -5.47 9.38
CA PHE A 25 11.05 -5.11 9.87
C PHE A 25 10.75 -5.70 11.26
N LEU A 26 11.09 -6.97 11.50
CA LEU A 26 10.79 -7.67 12.75
C LEU A 26 11.44 -7.02 14.00
N PRO A 27 12.77 -6.82 14.08
CA PRO A 27 13.39 -6.18 15.24
C PRO A 27 12.95 -4.73 15.41
N VAL A 28 12.72 -3.99 14.31
CA VAL A 28 12.20 -2.62 14.38
C VAL A 28 10.78 -2.61 14.96
N GLN A 29 9.92 -3.53 14.53
CA GLN A 29 8.56 -3.66 15.03
C GLN A 29 8.56 -4.05 16.52
N LEU A 30 9.37 -5.01 16.93
CA LEU A 30 9.48 -5.40 18.34
C LEU A 30 9.98 -4.25 19.21
N TYR A 31 11.00 -3.51 18.76
CA TYR A 31 11.48 -2.33 19.45
C TYR A 31 10.37 -1.27 19.59
N MET A 32 9.65 -0.99 18.51
CA MET A 32 8.56 -0.01 18.53
C MET A 32 7.43 -0.41 19.47
N VAL A 33 6.97 -1.66 19.43
CA VAL A 33 5.89 -2.15 20.31
C VAL A 33 6.34 -2.10 21.77
N TYR A 34 7.57 -2.56 22.05
CA TYR A 34 8.15 -2.50 23.39
C TYR A 34 8.19 -1.06 23.93
N TRP A 35 8.70 -0.11 23.14
CA TRP A 35 8.75 1.29 23.55
C TRP A 35 7.35 1.91 23.63
N GLN A 36 6.43 1.56 22.73
CA GLN A 36 5.07 2.06 22.79
C GLN A 36 4.40 1.69 24.11
N HIS A 37 4.36 0.40 24.48
CA HIS A 37 3.71 -0.04 25.71
C HIS A 37 4.45 0.41 26.97
N ARG A 38 5.78 0.57 26.91
CA ARG A 38 6.56 1.10 28.02
C ARG A 38 6.19 2.54 28.39
N TRP A 39 5.89 3.39 27.41
CA TRP A 39 5.61 4.82 27.63
C TRP A 39 4.13 5.19 27.55
N ARG A 40 3.33 4.37 26.87
CA ARG A 40 1.89 4.54 26.71
C ARG A 40 1.21 3.19 26.97
N PRO A 41 0.95 2.86 28.26
CA PRO A 41 0.18 1.67 28.57
C PRO A 41 -1.22 1.82 27.96
N GLY A 42 -1.60 0.84 27.16
CA GLY A 42 -2.83 0.81 26.39
C GLY A 42 -3.03 -0.59 25.86
N SER A 43 -4.23 -0.91 25.39
CA SER A 43 -4.53 -2.26 24.90
C SER A 43 -3.64 -2.63 23.71
N ALA A 44 -3.38 -3.93 23.51
CA ALA A 44 -2.67 -4.45 22.33
C ALA A 44 -3.26 -3.90 21.02
N TRP A 45 -4.57 -3.71 21.00
CA TRP A 45 -5.34 -3.24 19.85
C TRP A 45 -5.04 -1.78 19.46
N GLU A 46 -4.63 -0.93 20.42
CA GLU A 46 -4.14 0.42 20.11
C GLU A 46 -2.82 0.40 19.33
N GLY A 47 -1.93 -0.54 19.67
CA GLY A 47 -0.67 -0.75 18.95
C GLY A 47 -0.87 -1.39 17.57
N ILE A 48 -1.80 -2.35 17.47
CA ILE A 48 -2.15 -2.99 16.20
C ILE A 48 -2.74 -1.96 15.23
N SER A 49 -3.73 -1.18 15.68
CA SER A 49 -4.41 -0.20 14.83
C SER A 49 -3.52 0.98 14.42
N ALA A 50 -2.41 1.21 15.12
CA ALA A 50 -1.46 2.27 14.81
C ALA A 50 -0.48 1.91 13.66
N LEU A 51 -0.36 0.63 13.27
CA LEU A 51 0.64 0.20 12.27
C LEU A 51 0.51 0.95 10.94
N PRO A 52 -0.67 1.06 10.31
CA PRO A 52 -0.80 1.72 9.01
C PRO A 52 -0.57 3.24 9.08
N TYR A 53 -0.69 3.86 10.26
CA TYR A 53 -0.40 5.29 10.40
C TYR A 53 1.08 5.57 10.69
N SER A 54 1.77 4.58 11.24
CA SER A 54 3.16 4.64 11.70
C SER A 54 4.13 4.12 10.63
N ILE A 55 5.15 3.38 11.05
CA ILE A 55 6.22 2.87 10.19
C ILE A 55 5.76 1.77 9.22
N GLY A 56 4.61 1.13 9.47
CA GLY A 56 4.10 0.03 8.64
C GLY A 56 3.94 0.43 7.18
N THR A 57 3.23 1.53 6.92
CA THR A 57 3.06 2.02 5.55
C THR A 57 4.37 2.43 4.89
N VAL A 58 5.35 2.94 5.65
CA VAL A 58 6.67 3.27 5.12
C VAL A 58 7.41 2.00 4.68
N PHE A 59 7.41 0.95 5.50
CA PHE A 59 8.00 -0.34 5.14
C PHE A 59 7.29 -0.99 3.95
N GLU A 60 5.96 -1.03 3.96
CA GLU A 60 5.15 -1.54 2.84
C GLU A 60 5.49 -0.81 1.54
N GLY A 61 5.47 0.53 1.57
CA GLY A 61 5.80 1.37 0.42
C GLY A 61 7.21 1.12 -0.10
N LEU A 62 8.21 1.08 0.78
CA LEU A 62 9.61 0.83 0.40
C LEU A 62 9.82 -0.56 -0.19
N ILE A 63 9.24 -1.60 0.42
CA ILE A 63 9.37 -2.97 -0.07
C ILE A 63 8.70 -3.10 -1.44
N ILE A 64 7.49 -2.57 -1.62
CA ILE A 64 6.78 -2.57 -2.91
C ILE A 64 7.60 -1.83 -3.97
N LEU A 65 8.17 -0.68 -3.62
CA LEU A 65 8.91 0.16 -4.56
C LEU A 65 10.23 -0.49 -5.00
N ILE A 66 10.98 -1.12 -4.08
CA ILE A 66 12.19 -1.87 -4.41
C ILE A 66 11.87 -3.14 -5.21
N ALA A 67 10.81 -3.87 -4.81
CA ALA A 67 10.40 -5.10 -5.47
C ALA A 67 9.94 -4.88 -6.92
N LEU A 68 9.11 -3.85 -7.13
CA LEU A 68 8.39 -3.68 -8.40
C LEU A 68 9.03 -2.69 -9.37
N SER A 69 9.92 -1.80 -8.90
CA SER A 69 10.60 -0.85 -9.79
C SER A 69 11.34 -1.55 -10.94
N GLY A 70 11.95 -2.71 -10.65
CA GLY A 70 12.74 -3.51 -11.59
C GLY A 70 11.96 -4.40 -12.58
N VAL A 71 10.66 -4.64 -12.35
CA VAL A 71 9.93 -5.76 -12.99
C VAL A 71 9.87 -5.65 -14.51
N PHE A 72 9.68 -4.45 -15.07
CA PHE A 72 9.70 -4.24 -16.52
C PHE A 72 11.01 -3.62 -17.01
N THR A 73 11.62 -2.74 -16.21
CA THR A 73 12.89 -2.05 -16.56
C THR A 73 14.08 -2.98 -16.75
N MET A 74 14.19 -4.09 -16.00
CA MET A 74 15.31 -5.03 -16.17
C MET A 74 15.35 -5.67 -17.56
N GLU A 75 14.19 -5.97 -18.14
CA GLU A 75 14.09 -6.55 -19.49
C GLU A 75 14.49 -5.54 -20.57
N TYR A 76 14.24 -4.25 -20.34
CA TYR A 76 14.68 -3.18 -21.22
C TYR A 76 16.19 -2.95 -21.14
N SER A 77 16.78 -2.99 -19.94
CA SER A 77 18.23 -2.82 -19.77
C SER A 77 19.05 -3.96 -20.40
N LEU A 78 18.50 -5.17 -20.44
CA LEU A 78 19.17 -6.37 -20.95
C LEU A 78 18.91 -6.62 -22.45
N HIS A 79 18.23 -5.70 -23.16
CA HIS A 79 17.89 -5.81 -24.59
C HIS A 79 17.24 -7.15 -24.99
N THR A 80 16.62 -7.84 -24.03
CA THR A 80 15.96 -9.15 -24.24
C THR A 80 14.51 -8.97 -24.71
N ASP A 81 14.05 -7.73 -24.82
CA ASP A 81 12.73 -7.34 -25.30
C ASP A 81 12.49 -7.82 -26.75
N GLY A 82 13.54 -7.85 -27.58
CA GLY A 82 13.47 -8.32 -28.97
C GLY A 82 13.05 -9.79 -29.11
N LEU A 83 13.48 -10.66 -28.18
CA LEU A 83 13.17 -12.09 -28.23
C LEU A 83 11.72 -12.37 -27.79
N ILE A 84 11.23 -11.65 -26.78
CA ILE A 84 9.85 -11.73 -26.27
C ILE A 84 8.85 -11.10 -27.26
N ARG A 85 9.30 -10.14 -28.08
CA ARG A 85 8.48 -9.43 -29.10
C ARG A 85 8.12 -10.25 -30.34
N SER A 86 8.65 -11.45 -30.50
CA SER A 86 8.47 -12.29 -31.70
C SER A 86 7.07 -12.93 -31.84
N THR A 87 6.27 -13.01 -30.77
CA THR A 87 4.92 -13.63 -30.83
C THR A 87 3.83 -12.83 -30.09
N ARG A 88 2.71 -12.56 -30.78
CA ARG A 88 1.60 -11.71 -30.29
C ARG A 88 0.87 -12.30 -29.07
N LEU A 89 0.77 -13.64 -28.97
CA LEU A 89 0.10 -14.37 -27.88
C LEU A 89 0.98 -14.62 -26.64
N GLY A 90 2.31 -14.68 -26.79
CA GLY A 90 3.23 -14.80 -25.64
C GLY A 90 3.29 -13.51 -24.82
N ARG A 91 3.16 -12.36 -25.49
CA ARG A 91 3.27 -11.03 -24.90
C ARG A 91 2.21 -10.69 -23.85
N THR A 92 0.93 -10.87 -24.17
CA THR A 92 -0.16 -10.59 -23.21
C THR A 92 -0.10 -11.53 -22.02
N ARG A 93 0.26 -12.81 -22.25
CA ARG A 93 0.48 -13.80 -21.19
C ARG A 93 1.59 -13.40 -20.23
N ILE A 94 2.71 -12.87 -20.73
CA ILE A 94 3.82 -12.40 -19.88
C ILE A 94 3.41 -11.19 -19.04
N VAL A 95 2.75 -10.18 -19.62
CA VAL A 95 2.27 -9.01 -18.85
C VAL A 95 1.29 -9.44 -17.77
N THR A 96 0.32 -10.30 -18.10
CA THR A 96 -0.64 -10.82 -17.11
C THR A 96 0.06 -11.61 -16.00
N ALA A 97 1.11 -12.38 -16.33
CA ALA A 97 1.86 -13.15 -15.34
C ALA A 97 2.68 -12.23 -14.42
N LYS A 98 3.25 -11.14 -14.94
CA LYS A 98 3.97 -10.14 -14.14
C LYS A 98 3.05 -9.39 -13.17
N VAL A 99 1.91 -8.92 -13.66
CA VAL A 99 0.92 -8.26 -12.81
C VAL A 99 0.40 -9.24 -11.75
N ALA A 100 0.11 -10.48 -12.11
CA ALA A 100 -0.32 -11.50 -11.15
C ALA A 100 0.76 -11.82 -10.11
N ALA A 101 2.02 -12.01 -10.53
CA ALA A 101 3.14 -12.26 -9.62
C ALA A 101 3.37 -11.09 -8.66
N ALA A 102 3.29 -9.85 -9.16
CA ALA A 102 3.38 -8.65 -8.33
C ALA A 102 2.23 -8.56 -7.31
N MET A 103 1.00 -8.86 -7.72
CA MET A 103 -0.15 -8.86 -6.80
C MET A 103 -0.02 -9.92 -5.70
N ILE A 104 0.38 -11.15 -6.07
CA ILE A 104 0.64 -12.21 -5.09
C ILE A 104 1.74 -11.78 -4.12
N PHE A 105 2.81 -11.18 -4.63
CA PHE A 105 3.89 -10.66 -3.80
C PHE A 105 3.40 -9.59 -2.80
N ILE A 106 2.59 -8.62 -3.26
CA ILE A 106 2.00 -7.58 -2.40
C ILE A 106 1.12 -8.20 -1.31
N VAL A 107 0.28 -9.18 -1.65
CA VAL A 107 -0.57 -9.86 -0.66
C VAL A 107 0.28 -10.55 0.41
N LEU A 108 1.31 -11.29 -0.01
CA LEU A 108 2.17 -12.03 0.92
C LEU A 108 2.92 -11.08 1.86
N ILE A 109 3.47 -9.98 1.36
CA ILE A 109 4.23 -9.05 2.20
C ILE A 109 3.35 -8.27 3.17
N VAL A 110 2.17 -7.82 2.73
CA VAL A 110 1.20 -7.14 3.60
C VAL A 110 0.76 -8.10 4.71
N LEU A 111 0.38 -9.34 4.36
CA LEU A 111 0.02 -10.35 5.37
C LEU A 111 1.16 -10.62 6.36
N TYR A 112 2.41 -10.74 5.89
CA TYR A 112 3.57 -10.90 6.76
C TYR A 112 3.71 -9.74 7.76
N ILE A 113 3.63 -8.50 7.29
CA ILE A 113 3.75 -7.29 8.13
C ILE A 113 2.64 -7.25 9.19
N TRP A 114 1.40 -7.53 8.78
CA TRP A 114 0.24 -7.58 9.69
C TRP A 114 0.35 -8.71 10.72
N ILE A 115 0.77 -9.91 10.32
CA ILE A 115 0.95 -11.05 11.23
C ILE A 115 2.02 -10.72 12.28
N VAL A 116 3.17 -10.17 11.85
CA VAL A 116 4.24 -9.77 12.77
C VAL A 116 3.76 -8.70 13.74
N ASN A 117 2.95 -7.75 13.27
CA ASN A 117 2.39 -6.71 14.13
C ASN A 117 1.36 -7.23 15.13
N ILE A 118 0.41 -8.05 14.69
CA ILE A 118 -0.61 -8.63 15.58
C ILE A 118 0.08 -9.49 16.63
N THR A 119 0.98 -10.39 16.22
CA THR A 119 1.68 -11.29 17.15
C THR A 119 2.56 -10.52 18.15
N SER A 120 3.31 -9.50 17.71
CA SER A 120 4.16 -8.70 18.61
C SER A 120 3.37 -7.93 19.67
N ASN A 121 2.23 -7.32 19.32
CA ASN A 121 1.39 -6.61 20.30
C ASN A 121 0.69 -7.57 21.26
N LEU A 122 0.12 -8.67 20.74
CA LEU A 122 -0.57 -9.66 21.57
C LEU A 122 0.38 -10.38 22.55
N MET A 123 1.66 -10.55 22.19
CA MET A 123 2.66 -11.16 23.08
C MET A 123 3.02 -10.29 24.29
N ILE A 124 2.87 -8.97 24.20
CA ILE A 124 3.25 -8.05 25.29
C ILE A 124 2.06 -7.76 26.22
N GLU A 125 0.90 -7.40 25.66
CA GLU A 125 -0.27 -6.95 26.45
C GLU A 125 -1.39 -8.00 26.55
N GLY A 126 -1.39 -9.05 25.71
CA GLY A 126 -2.46 -10.04 25.66
C GLY A 126 -3.61 -9.70 24.71
N VAL A 127 -4.71 -10.47 24.77
CA VAL A 127 -5.82 -10.47 23.79
C VAL A 127 -7.06 -9.73 24.30
N GLU A 128 -7.03 -9.21 25.51
CA GLU A 128 -8.18 -8.54 26.14
C GLU A 128 -8.62 -7.30 25.35
N GLY A 129 -9.92 -6.99 25.34
CA GLY A 129 -10.47 -5.81 24.66
C GLY A 129 -10.84 -5.97 23.18
N TRP A 130 -10.80 -7.18 22.63
CA TRP A 130 -11.08 -7.44 21.21
C TRP A 130 -12.54 -7.16 20.78
N SER A 131 -13.49 -7.40 21.69
CA SER A 131 -14.93 -7.21 21.47
C SER A 131 -15.42 -5.81 21.88
N GLU A 132 -14.55 -4.95 22.38
CA GLU A 132 -14.92 -3.61 22.81
C GLU A 132 -15.31 -2.72 21.62
N PRO A 133 -16.14 -1.69 21.84
CA PRO A 133 -16.45 -0.70 20.82
C PRO A 133 -15.20 0.05 20.37
N LEU A 134 -15.12 0.42 19.09
CA LEU A 134 -13.98 1.12 18.48
C LEU A 134 -13.63 2.43 19.21
N HIS A 135 -14.63 3.11 19.76
CA HIS A 135 -14.47 4.35 20.54
C HIS A 135 -13.66 4.18 21.82
N SER A 136 -13.50 2.94 22.32
CA SER A 136 -12.63 2.62 23.46
C SER A 136 -11.15 2.89 23.16
N LEU A 137 -10.74 2.84 21.89
CA LEU A 137 -9.40 3.18 21.46
C LEU A 137 -9.24 4.70 21.42
N ASN A 138 -8.19 5.22 22.07
CA ASN A 138 -7.99 6.66 22.24
C ASN A 138 -8.02 7.44 20.90
N ARG A 139 -7.41 6.87 19.86
CA ARG A 139 -7.35 7.47 18.51
C ARG A 139 -8.69 7.53 17.79
N TYR A 140 -9.65 6.69 18.16
CA TYR A 140 -10.95 6.55 17.50
C TYR A 140 -12.12 6.97 18.38
N SER A 141 -11.84 7.66 19.50
CA SER A 141 -12.86 8.23 20.39
C SER A 141 -13.90 9.09 19.66
N LEU A 142 -13.48 9.80 18.59
CA LEU A 142 -14.31 10.67 17.75
C LEU A 142 -14.80 10.00 16.45
N ALA A 143 -14.54 8.71 16.27
CA ALA A 143 -15.02 8.00 15.09
C ALA A 143 -16.55 7.98 15.10
N PRO A 144 -17.27 8.17 13.99
CA PRO A 144 -18.73 8.11 13.97
C PRO A 144 -19.29 6.69 13.84
N TYR A 145 -18.46 5.65 14.05
CA TYR A 145 -18.79 4.26 13.72
C TYR A 145 -18.87 3.39 14.97
N ASP A 146 -20.01 2.74 15.16
CA ASP A 146 -20.21 1.73 16.21
C ASP A 146 -19.77 0.35 15.70
N LEU A 147 -18.47 0.09 15.75
CA LEU A 147 -17.85 -1.16 15.29
C LEU A 147 -17.07 -1.81 16.43
N ALA A 148 -17.06 -3.15 16.47
CA ALA A 148 -16.14 -3.87 17.34
C ALA A 148 -14.69 -3.72 16.82
N VAL A 149 -13.72 -3.67 17.73
CA VAL A 149 -12.29 -3.51 17.41
C VAL A 149 -11.78 -4.55 16.41
N TRP A 150 -12.15 -5.82 16.56
CA TRP A 150 -11.72 -6.88 15.63
C TRP A 150 -12.27 -6.70 14.20
N ILE A 151 -13.51 -6.21 14.05
CA ILE A 151 -14.11 -5.91 12.74
C ILE A 151 -13.35 -4.76 12.09
N TYR A 152 -13.04 -3.73 12.88
CA TYR A 152 -12.27 -2.59 12.42
C TYR A 152 -10.88 -3.01 11.90
N ILE A 153 -10.18 -3.90 12.61
CA ILE A 153 -8.86 -4.38 12.18
C ILE A 153 -8.92 -5.16 10.87
N LEU A 154 -9.94 -5.99 10.66
CA LEU A 154 -10.14 -6.68 9.38
C LEU A 154 -10.40 -5.68 8.24
N LEU A 155 -11.20 -4.66 8.51
CA LEU A 155 -11.47 -3.59 7.56
C LEU A 155 -10.19 -2.77 7.28
N GLN A 156 -9.37 -2.58 8.30
CA GLN A 156 -8.08 -1.90 8.21
C GLN A 156 -7.10 -2.67 7.33
N LEU A 157 -6.98 -3.99 7.56
CA LEU A 157 -6.19 -4.89 6.72
C LEU A 157 -6.67 -4.84 5.26
N ALA A 158 -7.97 -4.95 5.02
CA ALA A 158 -8.54 -4.93 3.67
C ALA A 158 -8.26 -3.60 2.95
N THR A 159 -8.41 -2.48 3.65
CA THR A 159 -8.17 -1.13 3.10
C THR A 159 -6.70 -0.91 2.80
N ASN A 160 -5.82 -1.29 3.73
CA ASN A 160 -4.38 -1.21 3.55
C ASN A 160 -3.93 -2.08 2.35
N LEU A 161 -4.45 -3.30 2.24
CA LEU A 161 -4.16 -4.19 1.11
C LEU A 161 -4.58 -3.58 -0.23
N LEU A 162 -5.78 -2.97 -0.31
CA LEU A 162 -6.24 -2.25 -1.50
C LEU A 162 -5.32 -1.08 -1.86
N GLY A 163 -4.89 -0.30 -0.86
CA GLY A 163 -3.92 0.79 -1.05
C GLY A 163 -2.58 0.29 -1.60
N CYS A 164 -2.03 -0.76 -1.01
CA CYS A 164 -0.79 -1.41 -1.44
C CYS A 164 -0.89 -1.97 -2.86
N MET A 165 -2.00 -2.63 -3.22
CA MET A 165 -2.24 -3.13 -4.58
C MET A 165 -2.32 -1.97 -5.60
N GLY A 166 -3.05 -0.90 -5.26
CA GLY A 166 -3.15 0.29 -6.10
C GLY A 166 -1.79 0.97 -6.32
N PHE A 167 -1.01 1.12 -5.24
CA PHE A 167 0.35 1.64 -5.33
C PHE A 167 1.27 0.73 -6.15
N GLY A 168 1.19 -0.59 -5.98
CA GLY A 168 1.93 -1.55 -6.79
C GLY A 168 1.62 -1.45 -8.29
N LEU A 169 0.35 -1.27 -8.66
CA LEU A 169 -0.05 -1.02 -10.05
C LEU A 169 0.53 0.28 -10.60
N LEU A 170 0.58 1.33 -9.79
CA LEU A 170 1.22 2.60 -10.16
C LEU A 170 2.70 2.37 -10.47
N VAL A 171 3.43 1.67 -9.59
CA VAL A 171 4.86 1.35 -9.80
C VAL A 171 5.05 0.53 -11.08
N LEU A 172 4.22 -0.49 -11.31
CA LEU A 172 4.27 -1.29 -12.54
C LEU A 172 3.97 -0.46 -13.79
N ALA A 173 3.00 0.45 -13.72
CA ALA A 173 2.64 1.34 -14.83
C ALA A 173 3.80 2.26 -15.20
N LEU A 174 4.50 2.81 -14.20
CA LEU A 174 5.72 3.60 -14.39
C LEU A 174 6.87 2.74 -14.94
N SER A 175 7.07 1.53 -14.40
CA SER A 175 8.09 0.58 -14.87
C SER A 175 7.86 0.16 -16.33
N ALA A 176 6.60 0.06 -16.78
CA ALA A 176 6.28 -0.23 -18.17
C ALA A 176 6.55 0.95 -19.13
N ARG A 177 6.52 2.20 -18.65
CA ARG A 177 6.76 3.41 -19.46
C ARG A 177 8.23 3.81 -19.52
N THR A 178 8.98 3.49 -18.48
CA THR A 178 10.35 3.97 -18.29
C THR A 178 11.35 2.84 -18.50
N SER A 179 12.53 3.15 -19.04
CA SER A 179 13.61 2.18 -19.25
C SER A 179 14.60 2.10 -18.08
N SER A 180 14.58 3.09 -17.18
CA SER A 180 15.48 3.19 -16.04
C SER A 180 14.79 2.83 -14.71
N ILE A 181 15.38 1.88 -13.97
CA ILE A 181 14.94 1.48 -12.61
C ILE A 181 14.93 2.68 -11.67
N LEU A 182 16.00 3.50 -11.71
CA LEU A 182 16.17 4.66 -10.83
C LEU A 182 15.07 5.71 -11.04
N THR A 183 14.70 5.95 -12.30
CA THR A 183 13.65 6.94 -12.61
C THR A 183 12.29 6.48 -12.08
N VAL A 184 11.97 5.18 -12.18
CA VAL A 184 10.73 4.62 -11.58
C VAL A 184 10.78 4.76 -10.07
N PHE A 185 11.91 4.42 -9.46
CA PHE A 185 12.14 4.51 -8.01
C PHE A 185 11.88 5.94 -7.50
N PHE A 186 12.51 6.95 -8.10
CA PHE A 186 12.38 8.33 -7.64
C PHE A 186 10.99 8.92 -7.91
N ILE A 187 10.38 8.65 -9.07
CA ILE A 187 9.04 9.17 -9.37
C ILE A 187 7.99 8.54 -8.45
N ALA A 188 7.98 7.21 -8.32
CA ALA A 188 7.04 6.53 -7.43
C ALA A 188 7.30 6.89 -5.96
N GLY A 189 8.57 7.01 -5.57
CA GLY A 189 8.97 7.38 -4.21
C GLY A 189 8.54 8.79 -3.86
N PHE A 190 8.69 9.73 -4.79
CA PHE A 190 8.21 11.10 -4.61
C PHE A 190 6.68 11.15 -4.47
N LEU A 191 5.95 10.46 -5.34
CA LEU A 191 4.49 10.35 -5.24
C LEU A 191 4.03 9.72 -3.92
N PHE A 192 4.78 8.74 -3.41
CA PHE A 192 4.51 8.12 -2.12
C PHE A 192 4.81 9.05 -0.94
N ALA A 193 5.86 9.87 -1.03
CA ALA A 193 6.32 10.77 0.04
C ALA A 193 5.50 12.06 0.15
N ILE A 194 4.95 12.59 -0.96
CA ILE A 194 4.19 13.86 -0.97
C ILE A 194 3.09 13.89 0.12
N PRO A 195 2.22 12.88 0.28
CA PRO A 195 1.15 12.93 1.28
C PRO A 195 1.64 13.00 2.73
N PHE A 196 2.88 12.57 3.02
CA PHE A 196 3.47 12.70 4.35
C PHE A 196 3.88 14.13 4.69
N LEU A 197 4.24 14.93 3.68
CA LEU A 197 4.69 16.32 3.86
C LEU A 197 3.54 17.32 3.95
N ILE A 198 2.36 16.94 3.45
CA ILE A 198 1.19 17.81 3.43
C ILE A 198 0.39 17.64 4.72
N HIS A 199 0.26 18.73 5.50
CA HIS A 199 -0.59 18.75 6.69
C HIS A 199 -2.08 18.55 6.34
N ASN A 200 -2.89 18.12 7.31
CA ASN A 200 -4.34 18.00 7.10
C ASN A 200 -4.96 19.39 6.90
N PHE A 201 -5.25 19.76 5.66
CA PHE A 201 -6.07 20.91 5.31
C PHE A 201 -7.54 20.46 5.23
N SER A 202 -8.47 21.23 5.77
CA SER A 202 -9.93 21.02 5.64
C SER A 202 -10.52 21.76 4.43
N GLU A 203 -9.79 22.74 3.91
CA GLU A 203 -10.19 23.53 2.75
C GLU A 203 -9.79 22.82 1.45
N MET A 204 -10.70 22.85 0.47
CA MET A 204 -10.46 22.30 -0.86
C MET A 204 -9.38 23.11 -1.59
N SER A 205 -8.13 22.66 -1.50
CA SER A 205 -6.95 23.26 -2.11
C SER A 205 -6.22 22.26 -3.02
N LEU A 206 -5.29 22.75 -3.86
CA LEU A 206 -4.43 21.86 -4.66
C LEU A 206 -3.66 20.88 -3.75
N ALA A 207 -3.20 21.34 -2.58
CA ALA A 207 -2.54 20.51 -1.59
C ALA A 207 -3.47 19.42 -1.03
N TRP A 208 -4.74 19.75 -0.79
CA TRP A 208 -5.76 18.77 -0.40
C TRP A 208 -5.92 17.69 -1.48
N LEU A 209 -6.04 18.08 -2.75
CA LEU A 209 -6.14 17.12 -3.86
C LEU A 209 -4.89 16.24 -3.96
N LEU A 210 -3.69 16.81 -3.92
CA LEU A 210 -2.45 16.05 -4.02
C LEU A 210 -2.27 15.04 -2.88
N LYS A 211 -2.70 15.41 -1.67
CA LYS A 211 -2.69 14.51 -0.52
C LYS A 211 -3.65 13.34 -0.69
N HIS A 212 -4.91 13.62 -1.05
CA HIS A 212 -5.97 12.62 -1.12
C HIS A 212 -5.98 11.81 -2.42
N ALA A 213 -5.33 12.32 -3.47
CA ALA A 213 -5.25 11.63 -4.75
C ALA A 213 -4.29 10.43 -4.73
N GLY A 214 -3.31 10.43 -3.83
CA GLY A 214 -2.32 9.37 -3.68
C GLY A 214 -2.85 8.14 -2.94
N PHE A 215 -2.35 6.96 -3.28
CA PHE A 215 -2.67 5.71 -2.58
C PHE A 215 -2.18 5.69 -1.13
N THR A 216 -1.26 6.58 -0.76
CA THR A 216 -0.71 6.69 0.60
C THR A 216 -1.80 6.96 1.64
N GLU A 217 -2.80 7.80 1.35
CA GLU A 217 -3.90 8.04 2.32
C GLU A 217 -4.76 6.79 2.54
N ILE A 218 -4.96 5.98 1.49
CA ILE A 218 -5.69 4.72 1.57
C ILE A 218 -4.86 3.68 2.34
N MET A 219 -3.55 3.64 2.13
CA MET A 219 -2.65 2.79 2.92
C MET A 219 -2.68 3.16 4.42
N ARG A 220 -2.80 4.46 4.74
CA ARG A 220 -2.83 5.02 6.11
C ARG A 220 -4.24 5.06 6.72
N VAL A 221 -4.97 3.95 6.61
CA VAL A 221 -6.41 3.75 6.93
C VAL A 221 -6.96 4.55 8.13
N GLU A 222 -6.19 4.75 9.20
CA GLU A 222 -6.56 5.57 10.37
C GLU A 222 -7.17 6.92 9.96
N ASN A 223 -6.60 7.55 8.94
CA ASN A 223 -7.03 8.84 8.42
C ASN A 223 -8.49 8.85 7.91
N LEU A 224 -9.02 7.72 7.45
CA LEU A 224 -10.38 7.60 6.93
C LEU A 224 -11.41 7.38 8.04
N PHE A 225 -11.01 6.82 9.18
CA PHE A 225 -11.93 6.35 10.23
C PHE A 225 -11.85 7.12 11.53
N ASN A 226 -10.75 7.82 11.84
CA ASN A 226 -10.57 8.41 13.18
C ASN A 226 -11.55 9.56 13.48
N ARG A 227 -12.01 10.27 12.44
CA ARG A 227 -12.90 11.44 12.55
C ARG A 227 -13.81 11.53 11.34
N PRO A 228 -15.02 12.10 11.50
CA PRO A 228 -15.86 12.46 10.37
C PRO A 228 -15.11 13.46 9.49
N ARG A 229 -14.82 13.07 8.23
CA ARG A 229 -14.19 13.97 7.27
C ARG A 229 -15.24 14.83 6.60
N GLN A 230 -14.93 16.12 6.52
CA GLN A 230 -15.74 17.11 5.83
C GLN A 230 -14.83 17.98 4.96
N VAL A 231 -15.30 18.32 3.77
CA VAL A 231 -14.65 19.32 2.92
C VAL A 231 -15.48 20.57 2.95
N ILE A 232 -14.82 21.68 3.23
CA ILE A 232 -15.43 23.00 3.21
C ILE A 232 -15.16 23.60 1.83
N THR A 233 -16.23 23.87 1.08
CA THR A 233 -16.18 24.55 -0.22
C THR A 233 -17.03 25.81 -0.12
N GLY A 234 -16.39 26.94 0.20
CA GLY A 234 -17.09 28.19 0.49
C GLY A 234 -18.00 28.02 1.72
N ASN A 235 -19.30 28.24 1.53
CA ASN A 235 -20.30 28.11 2.61
C ASN A 235 -20.87 26.68 2.77
N TYR A 236 -20.48 25.72 1.92
CA TYR A 236 -21.01 24.35 1.98
C TYR A 236 -20.02 23.42 2.68
N ILE A 237 -20.55 22.66 3.65
CA ILE A 237 -19.83 21.60 4.35
C ILE A 237 -20.30 20.26 3.77
N LEU A 238 -19.42 19.59 3.02
CA LEU A 238 -19.72 18.31 2.39
C LEU A 238 -19.13 17.17 3.24
N PRO A 239 -19.94 16.26 3.81
CA PRO A 239 -19.42 15.08 4.48
C PRO A 239 -18.79 14.13 3.46
N LEU A 240 -17.54 13.74 3.68
CA LEU A 240 -16.85 12.74 2.88
C LEU A 240 -16.98 11.38 3.55
N HIS A 241 -17.88 10.56 3.03
CA HIS A 241 -18.05 9.19 3.48
C HIS A 241 -16.86 8.32 3.01
N PRO A 242 -16.34 7.38 3.82
CA PRO A 242 -15.24 6.49 3.42
C PRO A 242 -15.50 5.72 2.11
N SER A 243 -16.76 5.41 1.82
CA SER A 243 -17.20 4.75 0.58
C SER A 243 -16.75 5.48 -0.68
N ALA A 244 -16.72 6.82 -0.67
CA ALA A 244 -16.24 7.61 -1.79
C ALA A 244 -14.73 7.41 -2.04
N PHE A 245 -13.93 7.27 -0.98
CA PHE A 245 -12.50 6.98 -1.07
C PHE A 245 -12.24 5.59 -1.64
N TYR A 246 -13.02 4.58 -1.24
CA TYR A 246 -12.92 3.23 -1.80
C TYR A 246 -13.27 3.21 -3.30
N LEU A 247 -14.36 3.87 -3.69
CA LEU A 247 -14.76 3.95 -5.09
C LEU A 247 -13.69 4.65 -5.93
N TYR A 248 -13.11 5.75 -5.44
CA TYR A 248 -11.98 6.42 -6.06
C TYR A 248 -10.76 5.49 -6.22
N ALA A 249 -10.38 4.76 -5.17
CA ALA A 249 -9.26 3.82 -5.18
C ALA A 249 -9.42 2.72 -6.24
N VAL A 250 -10.62 2.14 -6.31
CA VAL A 250 -10.96 1.07 -7.28
C VAL A 250 -10.94 1.62 -8.71
N LEU A 251 -11.53 2.79 -8.96
CA LEU A 251 -11.51 3.40 -10.29
C LEU A 251 -10.08 3.76 -10.74
N LEU A 252 -9.28 4.33 -9.83
CA LEU A 252 -7.90 4.72 -10.14
C LEU A 252 -7.02 3.49 -10.39
N SER A 253 -7.14 2.44 -9.57
CA SER A 253 -6.40 1.19 -9.78
C SER A 253 -6.81 0.49 -11.10
N ALA A 254 -8.10 0.48 -11.44
CA ALA A 254 -8.58 -0.04 -12.72
C ALA A 254 -8.03 0.77 -13.91
N LEU A 255 -8.00 2.10 -13.81
CA LEU A 255 -7.42 2.98 -14.82
C LEU A 255 -5.91 2.75 -14.97
N LEU A 256 -5.18 2.58 -13.87
CA LEU A 256 -3.74 2.30 -13.90
C LEU A 256 -3.43 0.93 -14.49
N ALA A 257 -4.21 -0.09 -14.14
CA ALA A 257 -4.10 -1.42 -14.75
C ALA A 257 -4.34 -1.32 -16.27
N TRP A 258 -5.40 -0.64 -16.69
CA TRP A 258 -5.69 -0.40 -18.11
C TRP A 258 -4.57 0.36 -18.82
N LEU A 259 -4.02 1.42 -18.19
CA LEU A 259 -2.89 2.16 -18.73
C LEU A 259 -1.65 1.28 -18.85
N SER A 260 -1.36 0.40 -17.89
CA SER A 260 -0.25 -0.56 -17.98
C SER A 260 -0.41 -1.46 -19.21
N TYR A 261 -1.60 -2.02 -19.42
CA TYR A 261 -1.90 -2.82 -20.62
C TYR A 261 -1.79 -2.02 -21.91
N ARG A 262 -2.40 -0.82 -21.96
CA ARG A 262 -2.42 0.03 -23.16
C ARG A 262 -1.04 0.59 -23.52
N ASN A 263 -0.24 1.02 -22.55
CA ASN A 263 1.11 1.55 -22.84
C ASN A 263 2.07 0.45 -23.26
N TYR A 264 1.92 -0.74 -22.68
CA TYR A 264 2.63 -1.89 -23.19
C TYR A 264 2.21 -2.13 -24.64
N GLU A 265 0.92 -2.06 -25.00
CA GLU A 265 0.44 -2.25 -26.37
C GLU A 265 0.86 -1.14 -27.37
N LEU A 266 0.89 0.14 -26.95
CA LEU A 266 1.10 1.32 -27.80
C LEU A 266 2.55 1.64 -28.17
N ARG A 267 3.57 1.11 -27.48
CA ARG A 267 5.01 1.22 -27.87
C ARG A 267 5.35 0.35 -29.10
N ARG A 268 4.38 0.26 -30.01
CA ARG A 268 4.27 -0.54 -31.24
C ARG A 268 4.86 0.17 -32.47
N ARG A 269 5.50 1.32 -32.28
CA ARG A 269 6.07 2.15 -33.34
C ARG A 269 7.43 2.64 -32.90
#